data_AF-A0A9Q0X8Z9-F1
#
_entry.id   AF-A0A9Q0X8Z9-F1
#
_cell.length_a   1.000
_cell.length_b   1.000
_cell.length_c   1.000
_cell.angle_alpha   90.00
_cell.angle_beta   90.00
_cell.angle_gamma   90.00
#
_symmetry.space_group_name_H-M   'P 1'
#
loop_
_entity.id
_entity.type
_entity.pdbx_description
1 polymer ?
#
loop_
_entity_poly.entity_id
_entity_poly.type
_entity_poly.pdbx_seq_one_letter_code
_entity_poly.pdbx_strand_id
1 'polypeptide(L)'
;MVAGGGLERRAPSFLSAVPPGVSGKEVSREQRRRSGCCWGPAMGAAEGKGAAAAAAVPLPPSRAPEARTSLKAFVLGGSVAAVPLLPGFQGRAALALHVAGANAALLLAWGRSPGGMYQIAIRACFLGFVFGCGLLLSFGQSTWKHFGWYMCSLSLFHYSEYLVTAVNNPGSLSLDSFLLNHSFEYNMAALSSWVEFTVEKFLFPGMKQITWLSSAGLLMVVFGDCLRKAAMLTAGSNFNHIVQNEKSETHILVTRGVYGWFRHPSYVGWFYWSIGTQILLCNPVCVVGYTLASWRFFRERIEEEEITLIHFFGEEYLAYKRRVPSGLPLIRGVKVEL
;
A
#
# COMPACT_ATOMS: atom_id res chain seq x y z
N MET A 1 -29.97 -56.76 8.98
CA MET A 1 -28.91 -57.69 9.44
C MET A 1 -27.63 -57.38 8.69
N VAL A 2 -26.50 -57.32 9.41
CA VAL A 2 -25.15 -57.85 9.07
C VAL A 2 -25.04 -58.55 7.70
N ALA A 3 -24.04 -58.43 6.82
CA ALA A 3 -22.88 -57.52 6.60
C ALA A 3 -22.35 -57.83 5.15
N GLY A 4 -21.22 -57.36 4.60
CA GLY A 4 -20.11 -56.49 5.03
C GLY A 4 -18.95 -56.51 4.01
N GLY A 5 -18.00 -55.55 4.10
CA GLY A 5 -16.83 -55.41 3.20
C GLY A 5 -17.13 -54.66 1.88
N GLY A 6 -16.27 -53.78 1.38
CA GLY A 6 -14.99 -53.30 1.90
C GLY A 6 -14.07 -52.85 0.76
N LEU A 7 -14.05 -51.55 0.42
CA LEU A 7 -13.06 -50.99 -0.52
C LEU A 7 -12.87 -49.47 -0.28
N GLU A 8 -11.86 -49.11 0.51
CA GLU A 8 -11.41 -47.72 0.62
C GLU A 8 -10.83 -47.24 -0.73
N ARG A 9 -11.28 -46.11 -1.25
CA ARG A 9 -10.53 -45.36 -2.28
C ARG A 9 -9.71 -44.28 -1.61
N ARG A 10 -8.44 -44.56 -1.33
CA ARG A 10 -7.47 -43.53 -0.96
C ARG A 10 -7.26 -42.57 -2.13
N ALA A 11 -7.30 -41.27 -1.87
CA ALA A 11 -6.88 -40.26 -2.82
C ALA A 11 -5.34 -40.30 -2.99
N PRO A 12 -4.80 -40.04 -4.20
CA PRO A 12 -3.36 -40.03 -4.42
C PRO A 12 -2.68 -38.82 -3.77
N SER A 13 -1.58 -39.09 -3.06
CA SER A 13 -0.71 -38.08 -2.46
C SER A 13 0.06 -37.29 -3.53
N PHE A 14 -0.18 -35.98 -3.63
CA PHE A 14 0.61 -35.06 -4.47
C PHE A 14 1.97 -34.72 -3.83
N LEU A 15 2.81 -35.74 -3.70
CA LEU A 15 4.22 -35.66 -3.29
C LEU A 15 5.08 -36.61 -4.13
N SER A 16 5.04 -36.45 -5.46
CA SER A 16 5.99 -37.05 -6.41
C SER A 16 5.72 -36.56 -7.83
N ALA A 17 6.39 -35.48 -8.26
CA ALA A 17 6.41 -35.04 -9.67
C ALA A 17 7.58 -34.06 -9.97
N VAL A 18 8.81 -34.41 -9.56
CA VAL A 18 10.02 -33.80 -10.14
C VAL A 18 10.78 -34.92 -10.84
N PRO A 19 11.00 -34.86 -12.17
CA PRO A 19 11.73 -35.90 -12.88
C PRO A 19 13.21 -35.93 -12.44
N PRO A 20 13.82 -37.12 -12.28
CA PRO A 20 15.20 -37.23 -11.83
C PRO A 20 16.15 -36.69 -12.92
N GLY A 21 16.93 -35.67 -12.59
CA GLY A 21 17.99 -35.14 -13.45
C GLY A 21 18.05 -33.61 -13.59
N VAL A 22 17.00 -32.87 -13.23
CA VAL A 22 17.00 -31.40 -13.32
C VAL A 22 17.79 -30.82 -12.14
N SER A 23 18.91 -30.16 -12.42
CA SER A 23 19.72 -29.54 -11.36
C SER A 23 19.04 -28.28 -10.82
N GLY A 24 19.20 -27.97 -9.53
CA GLY A 24 18.61 -26.77 -8.91
C GLY A 24 19.01 -25.43 -9.56
N LYS A 25 20.03 -25.42 -10.43
CA LYS A 25 20.42 -24.26 -11.23
C LYS A 25 19.45 -23.94 -12.37
N GLU A 26 18.67 -24.92 -12.86
CA GLU A 26 17.73 -24.73 -13.97
C GLU A 26 16.39 -24.15 -13.51
N VAL A 27 15.85 -24.62 -12.38
CA VAL A 27 14.67 -24.00 -11.74
C VAL A 27 14.93 -22.51 -11.45
N SER A 28 16.12 -22.20 -10.95
CA SER A 28 16.62 -20.83 -10.71
C SER A 28 16.82 -19.98 -11.99
N ARG A 29 16.92 -20.61 -13.18
CA ARG A 29 16.95 -19.91 -14.48
C ARG A 29 15.57 -19.62 -15.03
N GLU A 30 14.64 -20.57 -14.91
CA GLU A 30 13.23 -20.41 -15.30
C GLU A 30 12.60 -19.25 -14.52
N GLN A 31 12.86 -19.20 -13.21
CA GLN A 31 12.35 -18.16 -12.31
C GLN A 31 12.98 -16.78 -12.61
N ARG A 32 14.30 -16.73 -12.91
CA ARG A 32 14.99 -15.51 -13.39
C ARG A 32 14.49 -14.95 -14.72
N ARG A 33 13.80 -15.75 -15.55
CA ARG A 33 13.14 -15.25 -16.77
C ARG A 33 11.77 -14.61 -16.49
N ARG A 34 11.13 -14.91 -15.36
CA ARG A 34 9.86 -14.29 -14.95
C ARG A 34 10.04 -13.06 -14.06
N SER A 35 11.08 -13.04 -13.22
CA SER A 35 11.48 -11.86 -12.44
C SER A 35 12.74 -11.23 -13.06
N GLY A 36 12.58 -10.17 -13.85
CA GLY A 36 13.62 -9.59 -14.71
C GLY A 36 14.76 -8.87 -13.97
N CYS A 37 15.59 -9.59 -13.21
CA CYS A 37 16.80 -9.10 -12.57
C CYS A 37 18.02 -9.98 -12.88
N CYS A 38 18.96 -9.42 -13.65
CA CYS A 38 20.35 -9.83 -13.61
C CYS A 38 21.00 -9.29 -12.32
N TRP A 39 21.92 -10.06 -11.72
CA TRP A 39 23.32 -9.70 -11.41
C TRP A 39 23.98 -10.86 -10.62
N GLY A 40 25.31 -10.92 -10.62
CA GLY A 40 26.12 -12.01 -10.08
C GLY A 40 26.56 -11.82 -8.62
N PRO A 41 27.19 -12.84 -7.99
CA PRO A 41 27.40 -12.88 -6.55
C PRO A 41 28.75 -12.30 -6.10
N ALA A 42 28.80 -11.83 -4.85
CA ALA A 42 30.03 -11.68 -4.07
C ALA A 42 29.78 -12.22 -2.65
N MET A 43 30.69 -13.07 -2.14
CA MET A 43 30.61 -13.64 -0.79
C MET A 43 31.43 -12.83 0.22
N GLY A 44 31.04 -12.91 1.49
CA GLY A 44 31.88 -12.53 2.63
C GLY A 44 31.14 -12.87 3.93
N ALA A 45 31.70 -13.77 4.75
CA ALA A 45 31.07 -14.24 5.99
C ALA A 45 31.74 -13.64 7.23
N ALA A 46 30.96 -13.43 8.29
CA ALA A 46 31.48 -13.20 9.65
C ALA A 46 30.43 -13.63 10.71
N GLU A 47 30.85 -14.44 11.68
CA GLU A 47 30.06 -14.80 12.87
C GLU A 47 30.34 -13.82 14.02
N GLY A 48 29.36 -13.57 14.91
CA GLY A 48 29.60 -12.76 16.12
C GLY A 48 28.39 -12.64 17.06
N LYS A 49 28.50 -13.20 18.27
CA LYS A 49 27.45 -13.22 19.31
C LYS A 49 27.25 -11.85 19.98
N GLY A 50 26.02 -11.55 20.43
CA GLY A 50 25.79 -10.52 21.45
C GLY A 50 24.32 -10.09 21.62
N ALA A 51 23.61 -10.67 22.60
CA ALA A 51 22.29 -10.16 22.99
C ALA A 51 22.44 -8.93 23.89
N ALA A 52 22.07 -7.76 23.38
CA ALA A 52 22.05 -6.50 24.12
C ALA A 52 20.64 -5.88 24.07
N ALA A 53 20.19 -5.30 25.20
CA ALA A 53 18.88 -4.69 25.30
C ALA A 53 18.72 -3.54 24.29
N ALA A 54 17.58 -3.50 23.59
CA ALA A 54 17.31 -2.51 22.56
C ALA A 54 17.06 -1.11 23.16
N ALA A 55 18.15 -0.39 23.43
CA ALA A 55 18.12 1.05 23.63
C ALA A 55 17.54 1.72 22.37
N ALA A 56 16.70 2.73 22.54
CA ALA A 56 16.13 3.48 21.43
C ALA A 56 17.26 4.19 20.67
N VAL A 57 17.62 3.67 19.50
CA VAL A 57 18.63 4.28 18.61
C VAL A 57 18.14 5.68 18.23
N PRO A 58 18.90 6.75 18.55
CA PRO A 58 18.53 8.09 18.13
C PRO A 58 18.48 8.16 16.60
N LEU A 59 17.37 8.64 16.04
CA LEU A 59 17.22 8.81 14.60
C LEU A 59 18.33 9.73 14.07
N PRO A 60 19.14 9.29 13.09
CA PRO A 60 20.23 10.11 12.56
C PRO A 60 19.66 11.37 11.86
N PRO A 61 20.37 12.51 11.94
CA PRO A 61 19.84 13.80 11.47
C PRO A 61 19.59 13.82 9.96
N SER A 62 18.30 13.77 9.60
CA SER A 62 17.70 14.14 8.31
C SER A 62 18.55 13.99 7.03
N ARG A 63 18.71 12.76 6.52
CA ARG A 63 18.79 12.55 5.06
C ARG A 63 17.40 12.76 4.45
N ALA A 64 16.93 14.00 4.48
CA ALA A 64 15.56 14.37 4.12
C ALA A 64 15.37 15.23 2.85
N PRO A 65 16.28 15.28 1.84
CA PRO A 65 16.02 16.08 0.64
C PRO A 65 14.80 15.56 -0.12
N GLU A 66 14.62 14.24 -0.27
CA GLU A 66 13.48 13.62 -0.96
C GLU A 66 12.17 13.92 -0.23
N ALA A 67 12.14 13.71 1.09
CA ALA A 67 10.98 14.01 1.93
C ALA A 67 10.60 15.50 1.86
N ARG A 68 11.57 16.42 2.05
CA ARG A 68 11.35 17.88 1.97
C ARG A 68 10.91 18.32 0.57
N THR A 69 11.47 17.76 -0.48
CA THR A 69 11.08 18.05 -1.87
C THR A 69 9.66 17.57 -2.16
N SER A 70 9.31 16.34 -1.76
CA SER A 70 7.95 15.82 -1.90
C SER A 70 6.93 16.70 -1.15
N LEU A 71 7.25 17.16 0.07
CA LEU A 71 6.38 18.03 0.86
C LEU A 71 6.19 19.41 0.24
N LYS A 72 7.28 20.07 -0.18
CA LYS A 72 7.20 21.36 -0.88
C LYS A 72 6.37 21.27 -2.16
N ALA A 73 6.56 20.20 -2.93
CA ALA A 73 5.83 19.99 -4.17
C ALA A 73 4.36 19.63 -3.95
N PHE A 74 4.03 18.80 -2.94
CA PHE A 74 2.65 18.51 -2.56
C PHE A 74 1.90 19.78 -2.12
N VAL A 75 2.52 20.64 -1.31
CA VAL A 75 1.95 21.93 -0.91
C VAL A 75 1.78 22.86 -2.12
N LEU A 76 2.74 22.90 -3.04
CA LEU A 76 2.63 23.67 -4.28
C LEU A 76 1.41 23.24 -5.11
N GLY A 77 1.24 21.94 -5.34
CA GLY A 77 0.06 21.41 -6.03
C GLY A 77 -1.24 21.68 -5.26
N GLY A 78 -1.24 21.48 -3.95
CA GLY A 78 -2.38 21.74 -3.07
C GLY A 78 -2.87 23.19 -3.07
N SER A 79 -2.00 24.14 -3.41
CA SER A 79 -2.35 25.57 -3.50
C SER A 79 -3.37 25.89 -4.61
N VAL A 80 -3.70 24.93 -5.50
CA VAL A 80 -4.87 25.02 -6.39
C VAL A 80 -6.17 25.33 -5.63
N ALA A 81 -6.29 24.86 -4.38
CA ALA A 81 -7.46 25.13 -3.53
C ALA A 81 -7.65 26.63 -3.20
N ALA A 82 -6.59 27.44 -3.30
CA ALA A 82 -6.65 28.89 -3.08
C ALA A 82 -6.98 29.68 -4.36
N VAL A 83 -6.98 29.07 -5.55
CA VAL A 83 -7.22 29.76 -6.83
C VAL A 83 -8.55 30.53 -6.86
N PRO A 84 -9.69 30.03 -6.35
CA PRO A 84 -10.94 30.79 -6.33
C PRO A 84 -10.92 32.05 -5.44
N LEU A 85 -9.92 32.19 -4.55
CA LEU A 85 -9.75 33.36 -3.69
C LEU A 85 -8.98 34.49 -4.37
N LEU A 86 -8.38 34.25 -5.56
CA LEU A 86 -7.59 35.24 -6.28
C LEU A 86 -8.50 36.20 -7.07
N PRO A 87 -8.49 37.51 -6.76
CA PRO A 87 -9.32 38.48 -7.48
C PRO A 87 -8.89 38.58 -8.96
N GLY A 88 -9.86 38.61 -9.86
CA GLY A 88 -9.63 38.71 -11.31
C GLY A 88 -9.13 37.43 -12.00
N PHE A 89 -8.86 36.35 -11.26
CA PHE A 89 -8.28 35.11 -11.81
C PHE A 89 -9.21 33.91 -11.56
N GLN A 90 -10.28 33.79 -12.36
CA GLN A 90 -11.32 32.78 -12.17
C GLN A 90 -11.49 31.84 -13.37
N GLY A 91 -12.11 30.69 -13.13
CA GLY A 91 -12.47 29.70 -14.14
C GLY A 91 -11.30 28.91 -14.73
N ARG A 92 -11.50 28.36 -15.94
CA ARG A 92 -10.59 27.39 -16.57
C ARG A 92 -9.19 27.97 -16.86
N ALA A 93 -9.10 29.25 -17.21
CA ALA A 93 -7.83 29.91 -17.49
C ALA A 93 -6.95 30.00 -16.22
N ALA A 94 -7.54 30.33 -15.08
CA ALA A 94 -6.85 30.38 -13.79
C ALA A 94 -6.28 29.01 -13.40
N LEU A 95 -7.05 27.94 -13.60
CA LEU A 95 -6.61 26.57 -13.36
C LEU A 95 -5.45 26.16 -14.29
N ALA A 96 -5.56 26.46 -15.59
CA ALA A 96 -4.51 26.17 -16.56
C ALA A 96 -3.20 26.91 -16.26
N LEU A 97 -3.30 28.19 -15.87
CA LEU A 97 -2.15 29.02 -15.51
C LEU A 97 -1.52 28.59 -14.17
N HIS A 98 -2.33 28.15 -13.19
CA HIS A 98 -1.83 27.50 -11.98
C HIS A 98 -1.03 26.23 -12.30
N VAL A 99 -1.58 25.33 -13.14
CA VAL A 99 -0.89 24.08 -13.55
C VAL A 99 0.40 24.39 -14.31
N ALA A 100 0.38 25.34 -15.25
CA ALA A 100 1.56 25.75 -16.00
C ALA A 100 2.63 26.37 -15.09
N GLY A 101 2.24 27.28 -14.20
CA GLY A 101 3.14 27.92 -13.23
C GLY A 101 3.76 26.94 -12.24
N ALA A 102 2.96 25.99 -11.72
CA ALA A 102 3.47 24.93 -10.86
C ALA A 102 4.49 24.05 -11.58
N ASN A 103 4.19 23.58 -12.80
CA ASN A 103 5.13 22.79 -13.61
C ASN A 103 6.42 23.55 -13.93
N ALA A 104 6.32 24.84 -14.29
CA ALA A 104 7.49 25.69 -14.52
C ALA A 104 8.34 25.85 -13.25
N ALA A 105 7.72 26.08 -12.09
CA ALA A 105 8.43 26.16 -10.81
C ALA A 105 9.16 24.84 -10.46
N LEU A 106 8.53 23.68 -10.71
CA LEU A 106 9.17 22.38 -10.51
C LEU A 106 10.38 22.16 -11.45
N LEU A 107 10.25 22.53 -12.72
CA LEU A 107 11.33 22.41 -13.71
C LEU A 107 12.50 23.33 -13.37
N LEU A 108 12.24 24.56 -12.95
CA LEU A 108 13.27 25.53 -12.55
C LEU A 108 13.97 25.10 -11.25
N ALA A 109 13.23 24.59 -10.26
CA ALA A 109 13.79 24.21 -8.97
C ALA A 109 14.52 22.85 -8.98
N TRP A 110 14.01 21.85 -9.73
CA TRP A 110 14.52 20.47 -9.68
C TRP A 110 14.82 19.82 -11.04
N GLY A 111 14.49 20.45 -12.17
CA GLY A 111 14.66 19.85 -13.50
C GLY A 111 16.11 19.54 -13.89
N ARG A 112 17.09 20.16 -13.22
CA ARG A 112 18.54 19.87 -13.34
C ARG A 112 19.13 19.13 -12.14
N SER A 113 18.32 18.77 -11.13
CA SER A 113 18.82 18.07 -9.95
C SER A 113 19.11 16.59 -10.25
N PRO A 114 20.27 16.06 -9.85
CA PRO A 114 20.55 14.62 -9.95
C PRO A 114 19.64 13.81 -9.02
N GLY A 115 19.67 12.48 -9.16
CA GLY A 115 18.95 11.56 -8.25
C GLY A 115 17.43 11.52 -8.42
N GLY A 116 16.88 11.96 -9.56
CA GLY A 116 15.45 11.85 -9.85
C GLY A 116 14.55 12.80 -9.05
N MET A 117 15.10 13.84 -8.43
CA MET A 117 14.36 14.78 -7.58
C MET A 117 13.16 15.43 -8.28
N TYR A 118 13.27 15.74 -9.58
CA TYR A 118 12.13 16.21 -10.37
C TYR A 118 11.00 15.16 -10.47
N GLN A 119 11.33 13.88 -10.58
CA GLN A 119 10.36 12.78 -10.67
C GLN A 119 9.59 12.58 -9.35
N ILE A 120 10.24 12.84 -8.21
CA ILE A 120 9.60 12.90 -6.89
C ILE A 120 8.67 14.11 -6.82
N ALA A 121 9.18 15.29 -7.19
CA ALA A 121 8.45 16.55 -7.10
C ALA A 121 7.20 16.56 -7.98
N ILE A 122 7.26 16.09 -9.23
CA ILE A 122 6.09 16.09 -10.13
C ILE A 122 4.98 15.15 -9.64
N ARG A 123 5.32 13.98 -9.09
CA ARG A 123 4.34 13.03 -8.50
C ARG A 123 3.68 13.61 -7.25
N ALA A 124 4.47 14.17 -6.35
CA ALA A 124 3.95 14.80 -5.14
C ALA A 124 3.09 16.04 -5.47
N CYS A 125 3.48 16.87 -6.43
CA CYS A 125 2.70 18.00 -6.90
C CYS A 125 1.39 17.58 -7.59
N PHE A 126 1.41 16.53 -8.40
CA PHE A 126 0.19 15.96 -8.99
C PHE A 126 -0.77 15.49 -7.89
N LEU A 127 -0.28 14.76 -6.89
CA LEU A 127 -1.08 14.36 -5.74
C LEU A 127 -1.62 15.57 -4.97
N GLY A 128 -0.79 16.57 -4.70
CA GLY A 128 -1.23 17.83 -4.08
C GLY A 128 -2.35 18.52 -4.88
N PHE A 129 -2.21 18.58 -6.20
CA PHE A 129 -3.23 19.14 -7.10
C PHE A 129 -4.53 18.34 -7.05
N VAL A 130 -4.48 17.02 -7.08
CA VAL A 130 -5.66 16.14 -6.91
C VAL A 130 -6.31 16.37 -5.53
N PHE A 131 -5.51 16.53 -4.47
CA PHE A 131 -6.01 16.84 -3.13
C PHE A 131 -6.73 18.19 -3.09
N GLY A 132 -6.12 19.25 -3.64
CA GLY A 132 -6.72 20.58 -3.68
C GLY A 132 -7.99 20.64 -4.53
N CYS A 133 -8.03 19.96 -5.68
CA CYS A 133 -9.26 19.76 -6.46
C CYS A 133 -10.32 19.00 -5.66
N GLY A 134 -9.92 17.99 -4.87
CA GLY A 134 -10.78 17.29 -3.92
C GLY A 134 -11.39 18.24 -2.89
N LEU A 135 -10.60 19.13 -2.28
CA LEU A 135 -11.09 20.14 -1.33
C LEU A 135 -12.11 21.08 -1.99
N LEU A 136 -11.83 21.57 -3.20
CA LEU A 136 -12.73 22.44 -3.95
C LEU A 136 -14.08 21.76 -4.26
N LEU A 137 -14.07 20.47 -4.61
CA LEU A 137 -15.31 19.70 -4.78
C LEU A 137 -16.03 19.43 -3.44
N SER A 138 -15.28 19.23 -2.36
CA SER A 138 -15.80 18.89 -1.03
C SER A 138 -16.53 20.05 -0.34
N PHE A 139 -16.00 21.27 -0.48
CA PHE A 139 -16.54 22.49 0.13
C PHE A 139 -17.33 23.37 -0.84
N GLY A 140 -17.20 23.15 -2.14
CA GLY A 140 -18.07 23.77 -3.14
C GLY A 140 -19.52 23.28 -3.00
N GLN A 141 -20.47 24.12 -3.42
CA GLN A 141 -21.90 23.79 -3.49
C GLN A 141 -22.17 22.84 -4.67
N SER A 142 -21.65 21.61 -4.57
CA SER A 142 -21.62 20.61 -5.63
C SER A 142 -22.16 19.28 -5.15
N THR A 143 -22.97 18.63 -5.98
CA THR A 143 -23.41 17.25 -5.75
C THR A 143 -22.26 16.24 -5.88
N TRP A 144 -21.06 16.67 -6.25
CA TRP A 144 -19.83 15.86 -6.29
C TRP A 144 -19.03 15.87 -4.96
N LYS A 145 -19.54 16.49 -3.88
CA LYS A 145 -18.84 16.60 -2.57
C LYS A 145 -18.21 15.30 -2.06
N HIS A 146 -18.91 14.16 -2.13
CA HIS A 146 -18.39 12.87 -1.67
C HIS A 146 -17.27 12.34 -2.59
N PHE A 147 -17.30 12.65 -3.89
CA PHE A 147 -16.18 12.37 -4.79
C PHE A 147 -14.96 13.25 -4.46
N GLY A 148 -15.20 14.48 -3.99
CA GLY A 148 -14.15 15.33 -3.40
C GLY A 148 -13.47 14.67 -2.20
N TRP A 149 -14.25 14.12 -1.25
CA TRP A 149 -13.71 13.36 -0.11
C TRP A 149 -12.89 12.14 -0.56
N TYR A 150 -13.36 11.42 -1.58
CA TYR A 150 -12.61 10.31 -2.18
C TYR A 150 -11.28 10.78 -2.81
N MET A 151 -11.28 11.86 -3.60
CA MET A 151 -10.06 12.42 -4.20
C MET A 151 -9.04 12.87 -3.13
N CYS A 152 -9.50 13.52 -2.07
CA CYS A 152 -8.65 13.88 -0.93
C CYS A 152 -8.04 12.63 -0.28
N SER A 153 -8.87 11.61 -0.03
CA SER A 153 -8.46 10.36 0.61
C SER A 153 -7.44 9.57 -0.22
N LEU A 154 -7.69 9.44 -1.53
CA LEU A 154 -6.81 8.75 -2.47
C LEU A 154 -5.45 9.46 -2.58
N SER A 155 -5.48 10.79 -2.70
CA SER A 155 -4.25 11.57 -2.77
C SER A 155 -3.44 11.48 -1.47
N LEU A 156 -4.08 11.67 -0.32
CA LEU A 156 -3.39 11.55 0.98
C LEU A 156 -2.80 10.16 1.17
N PHE A 157 -3.51 9.08 0.85
CA PHE A 157 -3.00 7.71 0.94
C PHE A 157 -1.67 7.58 0.17
N HIS A 158 -1.67 7.83 -1.14
CA HIS A 158 -0.48 7.69 -1.99
C HIS A 158 0.67 8.63 -1.61
N TYR A 159 0.37 9.88 -1.24
CA TYR A 159 1.40 10.84 -0.84
C TYR A 159 2.06 10.46 0.50
N SER A 160 1.25 10.08 1.48
CA SER A 160 1.75 9.75 2.82
C SER A 160 2.46 8.40 2.88
N GLU A 161 2.16 7.45 1.98
CA GLU A 161 2.99 6.25 1.78
C GLU A 161 4.43 6.62 1.44
N TYR A 162 4.61 7.50 0.45
CA TYR A 162 5.93 7.99 0.06
C TYR A 162 6.59 8.76 1.20
N LEU A 163 5.87 9.71 1.82
CA LEU A 163 6.43 10.57 2.86
C LEU A 163 6.86 9.77 4.10
N VAL A 164 6.02 8.86 4.60
CA VAL A 164 6.35 8.02 5.75
C VAL A 164 7.52 7.10 5.42
N THR A 165 7.56 6.51 4.22
CA THR A 165 8.71 5.69 3.78
C THR A 165 9.99 6.52 3.74
N ALA A 166 9.95 7.74 3.20
CA ALA A 166 11.11 8.62 3.11
C ALA A 166 11.64 9.07 4.49
N VAL A 167 10.78 9.16 5.49
CA VAL A 167 11.16 9.50 6.88
C VAL A 167 11.64 8.27 7.67
N ASN A 168 11.04 7.11 7.45
CA ASN A 168 11.11 5.96 8.35
C ASN A 168 11.90 4.75 7.80
N ASN A 169 11.95 4.59 6.48
CA ASN A 169 12.82 3.62 5.79
C ASN A 169 13.43 4.21 4.49
N PRO A 170 14.30 5.23 4.58
CA PRO A 170 14.89 5.86 3.41
C PRO A 170 15.76 4.90 2.58
N GLY A 171 16.24 3.79 3.15
CA GLY A 171 17.00 2.76 2.44
C GLY A 171 16.17 1.95 1.44
N SER A 172 14.85 1.88 1.61
CA SER A 172 13.92 1.24 0.68
C SER A 172 13.16 2.22 -0.21
N LEU A 173 13.47 3.52 -0.14
CA LEU A 173 12.69 4.55 -0.83
C LEU A 173 12.91 4.52 -2.34
N SER A 174 11.81 4.48 -3.09
CA SER A 174 11.83 4.56 -4.56
C SER A 174 10.64 5.39 -5.08
N LEU A 175 10.59 5.64 -6.39
CA LEU A 175 9.42 6.26 -7.01
C LEU A 175 8.15 5.39 -6.88
N ASP A 176 8.32 4.08 -6.69
CA ASP A 176 7.22 3.14 -6.49
C ASP A 176 6.67 3.20 -5.05
N SER A 177 7.37 3.82 -4.09
CA SER A 177 6.85 4.07 -2.74
C SER A 177 5.68 5.07 -2.71
N PHE A 178 5.40 5.80 -3.80
CA PHE A 178 4.13 6.52 -3.99
C PHE A 178 2.94 5.58 -4.25
N LEU A 179 3.22 4.32 -4.62
CA LEU A 179 2.23 3.29 -4.92
C LEU A 179 1.23 3.64 -6.03
N LEU A 180 1.59 4.55 -6.94
CA LEU A 180 0.71 4.97 -8.04
C LEU A 180 0.52 3.88 -9.10
N ASN A 181 1.54 3.04 -9.31
CA ASN A 181 1.54 1.95 -10.27
C ASN A 181 1.46 0.60 -9.52
N HIS A 182 0.28 0.27 -8.99
CA HIS A 182 0.09 -0.97 -8.24
C HIS A 182 0.06 -2.22 -9.14
N SER A 183 -0.83 -2.22 -10.12
CA SER A 183 -0.97 -3.28 -11.14
C SER A 183 -2.01 -2.86 -12.20
N PHE A 184 -2.20 -3.70 -13.24
CA PHE A 184 -3.29 -3.50 -14.20
C PHE A 184 -4.68 -3.65 -13.53
N GLU A 185 -4.82 -4.63 -12.64
CA GLU A 185 -6.05 -4.90 -11.88
C GLU A 185 -6.42 -3.73 -10.97
N TYR A 186 -5.44 -3.08 -10.32
CA TYR A 186 -5.69 -1.87 -9.51
C TYR A 186 -6.24 -0.72 -10.37
N ASN A 187 -5.65 -0.50 -11.55
CA ASN A 187 -6.11 0.54 -12.47
C ASN A 187 -7.52 0.24 -13.00
N MET A 188 -7.84 -1.03 -13.29
CA MET A 188 -9.19 -1.45 -13.64
C MET A 188 -10.18 -1.24 -12.50
N ALA A 189 -9.81 -1.59 -11.26
CA ALA A 189 -10.65 -1.39 -10.08
C ALA A 189 -10.96 0.11 -9.89
N ALA A 190 -9.93 0.97 -9.90
CA ALA A 190 -10.09 2.41 -9.80
C ALA A 190 -11.01 2.96 -10.90
N LEU A 191 -10.75 2.61 -12.17
CA LEU A 191 -11.59 3.03 -13.30
C LEU A 191 -13.04 2.55 -13.14
N SER A 192 -13.26 1.29 -12.72
CA SER A 192 -14.61 0.75 -12.50
C SER A 192 -15.37 1.52 -11.40
N SER A 193 -14.68 1.93 -10.32
CA SER A 193 -15.29 2.73 -9.26
C SER A 193 -15.71 4.13 -9.73
N TRP A 194 -14.96 4.73 -10.65
CA TRP A 194 -15.28 6.05 -11.22
C TRP A 194 -16.42 5.96 -12.24
N VAL A 195 -16.44 4.89 -13.04
CA VAL A 195 -17.54 4.60 -13.99
C VAL A 195 -18.84 4.33 -13.24
N GLU A 196 -18.85 3.42 -12.25
CA GLU A 196 -20.01 3.12 -11.40
C GLU A 196 -20.52 4.39 -10.72
N PHE A 197 -19.64 5.12 -10.02
CA PHE A 197 -20.02 6.36 -9.35
C PHE A 197 -20.67 7.35 -10.31
N THR A 198 -20.08 7.55 -11.49
CA THR A 198 -20.55 8.52 -12.48
C THR A 198 -21.89 8.11 -13.10
N VAL A 199 -22.01 6.85 -13.54
CA VAL A 199 -23.24 6.32 -14.16
C VAL A 199 -24.39 6.34 -13.15
N GLU A 200 -24.19 5.79 -11.95
CA GLU A 200 -25.22 5.78 -10.92
C GLU A 200 -25.52 7.17 -10.37
N LYS A 201 -24.59 8.13 -10.46
CA LYS A 201 -24.87 9.54 -10.13
C LYS A 201 -25.82 10.20 -11.12
N PHE A 202 -25.76 9.84 -12.40
CA PHE A 202 -26.69 10.35 -13.42
C PHE A 202 -28.05 9.63 -13.37
N LEU A 203 -28.07 8.32 -13.10
CA LEU A 203 -29.30 7.52 -13.03
C LEU A 203 -30.04 7.65 -11.68
N PHE A 204 -29.29 7.66 -10.57
CA PHE A 204 -29.79 7.57 -9.20
C PHE A 204 -29.12 8.60 -8.27
N PRO A 205 -29.20 9.92 -8.56
CA PRO A 205 -28.42 10.95 -7.87
C PRO A 205 -28.58 10.94 -6.34
N GLY A 206 -29.77 10.60 -5.82
CA GLY A 206 -30.05 10.50 -4.39
C GLY A 206 -29.20 9.44 -3.67
N MET A 207 -28.89 8.32 -4.33
CA MET A 207 -28.05 7.24 -3.78
C MET A 207 -26.64 7.77 -3.44
N LYS A 208 -26.09 8.64 -4.29
CA LYS A 208 -24.77 9.25 -4.10
C LYS A 208 -24.77 10.42 -3.12
N GLN A 209 -25.92 10.79 -2.54
CA GLN A 209 -26.06 11.84 -1.52
C GLN A 209 -26.34 11.29 -0.10
N ILE A 210 -26.24 9.97 0.13
CA ILE A 210 -26.45 9.35 1.45
C ILE A 210 -25.25 9.68 2.36
N THR A 211 -25.22 10.91 2.90
CA THR A 211 -24.04 11.44 3.60
C THR A 211 -23.63 10.62 4.83
N TRP A 212 -24.56 10.02 5.59
CA TRP A 212 -24.18 9.18 6.73
C TRP A 212 -23.37 7.94 6.31
N LEU A 213 -23.72 7.33 5.17
CA LEU A 213 -23.01 6.18 4.61
C LEU A 213 -21.65 6.62 4.05
N SER A 214 -21.62 7.76 3.34
CA SER A 214 -20.35 8.36 2.89
C SER A 214 -19.42 8.71 4.06
N SER A 215 -19.96 9.19 5.18
CA SER A 215 -19.20 9.47 6.40
C SER A 215 -18.72 8.21 7.10
N ALA A 216 -19.51 7.13 7.14
CA ALA A 216 -19.05 5.83 7.64
C ALA A 216 -17.89 5.27 6.80
N GLY A 217 -17.99 5.37 5.46
CA GLY A 217 -16.89 5.04 4.56
C GLY A 217 -15.64 5.89 4.78
N LEU A 218 -15.80 7.20 4.99
CA LEU A 218 -14.70 8.10 5.32
C LEU A 218 -14.03 7.75 6.68
N LEU A 219 -14.80 7.36 7.69
CA LEU A 219 -14.25 6.89 8.96
C LEU A 219 -13.44 5.59 8.79
N MET A 220 -13.91 4.65 7.96
CA MET A 220 -13.16 3.43 7.61
C MET A 220 -11.87 3.75 6.83
N VAL A 221 -11.92 4.71 5.91
CA VAL A 221 -10.74 5.22 5.18
C VAL A 221 -9.72 5.81 6.14
N VAL A 222 -10.13 6.72 7.03
CA VAL A 222 -9.23 7.36 8.00
C VAL A 222 -8.65 6.32 8.96
N PHE A 223 -9.47 5.42 9.51
CA PHE A 223 -8.98 4.34 10.37
C PHE A 223 -7.97 3.43 9.66
N GLY A 224 -8.29 3.00 8.43
CA GLY A 224 -7.45 2.12 7.63
C GLY A 224 -6.10 2.76 7.28
N ASP A 225 -6.12 4.04 6.89
CA ASP A 225 -4.90 4.79 6.62
C ASP A 225 -4.06 4.97 7.89
N CYS A 226 -4.66 5.45 8.99
CA CYS A 226 -3.97 5.61 10.27
C CYS A 226 -3.34 4.30 10.77
N LEU A 227 -4.06 3.17 10.71
CA LEU A 227 -3.54 1.86 11.11
C LEU A 227 -2.36 1.43 10.22
N ARG A 228 -2.45 1.70 8.90
CA ARG A 228 -1.37 1.40 7.96
C ARG A 228 -0.11 2.24 8.23
N LYS A 229 -0.27 3.55 8.45
CA LYS A 229 0.86 4.44 8.76
C LYS A 229 1.46 4.11 10.13
N ALA A 230 0.64 3.77 11.12
CA ALA A 230 1.11 3.26 12.41
C ALA A 230 1.92 1.95 12.26
N ALA A 231 1.51 1.04 11.37
CA ALA A 231 2.26 -0.18 11.07
C ALA A 231 3.62 0.10 10.42
N MET A 232 3.70 1.05 9.49
CA MET A 232 4.96 1.49 8.89
C MET A 232 5.90 2.08 9.96
N LEU A 233 5.41 3.08 10.70
CA LEU A 233 6.18 3.76 11.77
C LEU A 233 6.63 2.80 12.88
N THR A 234 5.80 1.81 13.24
CA THR A 234 6.15 0.84 14.30
C THR A 234 7.24 -0.15 13.84
N ALA A 235 7.24 -0.55 12.57
CA ALA A 235 8.22 -1.48 12.01
C ALA A 235 9.55 -0.82 11.59
N GLY A 236 9.56 0.48 11.31
CA GLY A 236 10.78 1.21 10.96
C GLY A 236 11.39 0.71 9.65
N SER A 237 12.70 0.47 9.66
CA SER A 237 13.46 -0.15 8.57
C SER A 237 13.06 -1.59 8.23
N ASN A 238 12.28 -2.26 9.08
CA ASN A 238 11.76 -3.61 8.84
C ASN A 238 10.49 -3.61 7.96
N PHE A 239 9.89 -2.44 7.70
CA PHE A 239 8.76 -2.34 6.76
C PHE A 239 9.26 -2.23 5.33
N ASN A 240 8.70 -3.04 4.43
CA ASN A 240 8.95 -2.93 2.99
C ASN A 240 7.63 -3.13 2.20
N HIS A 241 7.46 -2.41 1.08
CA HIS A 241 6.31 -2.58 0.19
C HIS A 241 6.34 -3.91 -0.59
N ILE A 242 7.53 -4.51 -0.74
CA ILE A 242 7.75 -5.80 -1.40
C ILE A 242 8.08 -6.85 -0.33
N VAL A 243 7.47 -8.04 -0.41
CA VAL A 243 7.83 -9.18 0.47
C VAL A 243 9.30 -9.53 0.26
N GLN A 244 10.09 -9.50 1.33
CA GLN A 244 11.52 -9.77 1.26
C GLN A 244 11.78 -11.27 1.33
N ASN A 245 12.46 -11.84 0.32
CA ASN A 245 12.80 -13.26 0.26
C ASN A 245 14.14 -13.61 0.92
N GLU A 246 14.96 -12.60 1.23
CA GLU A 246 16.25 -12.74 1.93
C GLU A 246 16.26 -11.91 3.22
N LYS A 247 16.94 -12.41 4.26
CA LYS A 247 17.03 -11.74 5.56
C LYS A 247 18.23 -10.79 5.59
N SER A 248 17.97 -9.49 5.66
CA SER A 248 19.02 -8.51 6.03
C SER A 248 19.48 -8.75 7.47
N GLU A 249 20.77 -8.53 7.75
CA GLU A 249 21.36 -8.57 9.10
C GLU A 249 20.62 -7.67 10.10
N THR A 250 20.00 -6.58 9.61
CA THR A 250 19.22 -5.63 10.42
C THR A 250 17.74 -6.01 10.61
N HIS A 251 17.28 -7.10 9.98
CA HIS A 251 15.87 -7.48 9.99
C HIS A 251 15.50 -8.21 11.29
N ILE A 252 14.70 -7.54 12.13
CA ILE A 252 14.20 -8.05 13.40
C ILE A 252 12.68 -8.31 13.35
N LEU A 253 12.22 -9.28 14.14
CA LEU A 253 10.79 -9.57 14.26
C LEU A 253 10.09 -8.52 15.14
N VAL A 254 9.21 -7.71 14.54
CA VAL A 254 8.47 -6.65 15.24
C VAL A 254 7.12 -7.17 15.75
N THR A 255 6.95 -7.21 17.07
CA THR A 255 5.74 -7.74 17.75
C THR A 255 5.06 -6.72 18.68
N ARG A 256 5.58 -5.48 18.74
CA ARG A 256 5.10 -4.40 19.63
C ARG A 256 4.15 -3.43 18.92
N GLY A 257 3.45 -2.59 19.68
CA GLY A 257 2.54 -1.58 19.13
C GLY A 257 1.38 -2.22 18.39
N VAL A 258 1.06 -1.74 17.18
CA VAL A 258 -0.02 -2.30 16.36
C VAL A 258 0.22 -3.76 15.93
N TYR A 259 1.48 -4.23 15.95
CA TYR A 259 1.82 -5.64 15.75
C TYR A 259 1.43 -6.52 16.97
N GLY A 260 1.11 -5.93 18.12
CA GLY A 260 0.49 -6.65 19.24
C GLY A 260 -1.00 -6.98 19.01
N TRP A 261 -1.67 -6.27 18.09
CA TRP A 261 -3.09 -6.47 17.79
C TRP A 261 -3.29 -7.42 16.60
N PHE A 262 -2.50 -7.22 15.55
CA PHE A 262 -2.57 -7.98 14.29
C PHE A 262 -1.16 -8.30 13.82
N ARG A 263 -0.96 -9.46 13.19
CA ARG A 263 0.35 -9.80 12.58
C ARG A 263 0.66 -8.94 11.36
N HIS A 264 -0.39 -8.53 10.63
CA HIS A 264 -0.30 -7.81 9.37
C HIS A 264 -1.07 -6.48 9.39
N PRO A 265 -0.78 -5.57 10.35
CA PRO A 265 -1.61 -4.38 10.58
C PRO A 265 -1.61 -3.42 9.38
N SER A 266 -0.55 -3.40 8.58
CA SER A 266 -0.47 -2.65 7.32
C SER A 266 -1.43 -3.15 6.23
N TYR A 267 -1.73 -4.45 6.22
CA TYR A 267 -2.69 -5.09 5.31
C TYR A 267 -4.12 -4.96 5.84
N VAL A 268 -4.32 -5.06 7.16
CA VAL A 268 -5.60 -4.73 7.81
C VAL A 268 -6.00 -3.29 7.49
N GLY A 269 -5.07 -2.34 7.66
CA GLY A 269 -5.30 -0.94 7.33
C GLY A 269 -5.67 -0.73 5.86
N TRP A 270 -4.90 -1.32 4.94
CA TRP A 270 -5.16 -1.20 3.50
C TRP A 270 -6.48 -1.87 3.08
N PHE A 271 -6.83 -3.03 3.63
CA PHE A 271 -8.09 -3.73 3.36
C PHE A 271 -9.31 -2.88 3.75
N TYR A 272 -9.35 -2.33 4.97
CA TYR A 272 -10.45 -1.48 5.40
C TYR A 272 -10.46 -0.13 4.70
N TRP A 273 -9.29 0.44 4.37
CA TRP A 273 -9.19 1.63 3.55
C TRP A 273 -9.81 1.41 2.16
N SER A 274 -9.46 0.31 1.46
CA SER A 274 -9.90 0.07 0.09
C SER A 274 -11.42 -0.10 0.01
N ILE A 275 -12.01 -0.88 0.93
CA ILE A 275 -13.47 -1.06 1.04
C ILE A 275 -14.14 0.26 1.46
N GLY A 276 -13.54 0.97 2.42
CA GLY A 276 -14.02 2.27 2.90
C GLY A 276 -14.16 3.30 1.76
N THR A 277 -13.25 3.32 0.78
CA THR A 277 -13.39 4.22 -0.38
C THR A 277 -14.66 3.97 -1.20
N GLN A 278 -15.11 2.72 -1.30
CA GLN A 278 -16.28 2.36 -2.09
C GLN A 278 -17.59 2.58 -1.31
N ILE A 279 -17.56 2.37 0.01
CA ILE A 279 -18.65 2.79 0.91
C ILE A 279 -18.80 4.32 0.90
N LEU A 280 -17.67 5.05 0.92
CA LEU A 280 -17.63 6.51 0.83
C LEU A 280 -18.34 7.01 -0.44
N LEU A 281 -18.03 6.39 -1.59
CA LEU A 281 -18.67 6.67 -2.88
C LEU A 281 -20.10 6.11 -3.01
N CYS A 282 -20.60 5.33 -2.03
CA CYS A 282 -21.87 4.61 -2.10
C CYS A 282 -21.97 3.73 -3.37
N ASN A 283 -20.90 3.03 -3.72
CA ASN A 283 -20.77 2.15 -4.90
C ASN A 283 -21.09 0.69 -4.52
N PRO A 284 -22.33 0.19 -4.66
CA PRO A 284 -22.70 -1.16 -4.23
C PRO A 284 -21.92 -2.28 -4.94
N VAL A 285 -21.61 -2.14 -6.23
CA VAL A 285 -20.92 -3.17 -7.01
C VAL A 285 -19.44 -3.19 -6.67
N CYS A 286 -18.77 -2.02 -6.67
CA CYS A 286 -17.37 -1.93 -6.28
C CYS A 286 -17.13 -2.24 -4.80
N VAL A 287 -18.07 -2.02 -3.87
CA VAL A 287 -17.92 -2.49 -2.47
C VAL A 287 -17.72 -4.01 -2.44
N VAL A 288 -18.53 -4.77 -3.17
CA VAL A 288 -18.38 -6.24 -3.26
C VAL A 288 -17.09 -6.61 -3.99
N GLY A 289 -16.84 -5.99 -5.15
CA GLY A 289 -15.64 -6.25 -5.97
C GLY A 289 -14.33 -6.00 -5.22
N TYR A 290 -14.19 -4.83 -4.58
CA TYR A 290 -13.02 -4.45 -3.80
C TYR A 290 -12.83 -5.36 -2.58
N THR A 291 -13.91 -5.74 -1.90
CA THR A 291 -13.85 -6.65 -0.75
C THR A 291 -13.29 -8.01 -1.17
N LEU A 292 -13.84 -8.62 -2.23
CA LEU A 292 -13.42 -9.94 -2.70
C LEU A 292 -11.99 -9.93 -3.28
N ALA A 293 -11.67 -8.91 -4.08
CA ALA A 293 -10.33 -8.76 -4.67
C ALA A 293 -9.26 -8.52 -3.59
N SER A 294 -9.49 -7.58 -2.67
CA SER A 294 -8.56 -7.27 -1.59
C SER A 294 -8.41 -8.47 -0.63
N TRP A 295 -9.50 -9.16 -0.31
CA TRP A 295 -9.47 -10.35 0.54
C TRP A 295 -8.62 -11.46 -0.07
N ARG A 296 -8.83 -11.76 -1.36
CA ARG A 296 -8.05 -12.78 -2.07
C ARG A 296 -6.56 -12.41 -2.11
N PHE A 297 -6.25 -11.18 -2.52
CA PHE A 297 -4.89 -10.66 -2.60
C PHE A 297 -4.15 -10.78 -1.27
N PHE A 298 -4.75 -10.31 -0.17
CA PHE A 298 -4.11 -10.42 1.14
C PHE A 298 -4.08 -11.85 1.68
N ARG A 299 -5.00 -12.76 1.31
CA ARG A 299 -4.89 -14.17 1.70
C ARG A 299 -3.64 -14.80 1.10
N GLU A 300 -3.46 -14.65 -0.20
CA GLU A 300 -2.34 -15.21 -0.96
C GLU A 300 -1.01 -14.59 -0.48
N ARG A 301 -0.97 -13.26 -0.36
CA ARG A 301 0.23 -12.53 0.11
C ARG A 301 0.63 -12.83 1.56
N ILE A 302 -0.33 -12.93 2.49
CA ILE A 302 -0.05 -13.28 3.89
C ILE A 302 0.50 -14.71 4.00
N GLU A 303 0.03 -15.63 3.16
CA GLU A 303 0.54 -17.00 3.14
C GLU A 303 2.00 -17.03 2.68
N GLU A 304 2.33 -16.38 1.56
CA GLU A 304 3.72 -16.26 1.06
C GLU A 304 4.66 -15.59 2.07
N GLU A 305 4.26 -14.46 2.64
CA GLU A 305 5.07 -13.71 3.60
C GLU A 305 5.28 -14.47 4.91
N GLU A 306 4.28 -15.19 5.41
CA GLU A 306 4.43 -16.00 6.62
C GLU A 306 5.36 -17.21 6.43
N ILE A 307 5.45 -17.80 5.23
CA ILE A 307 6.48 -18.83 4.93
C ILE A 307 7.87 -18.24 5.14
N THR A 308 8.11 -17.06 4.60
CA THR A 308 9.40 -16.39 4.67
C THR A 308 9.73 -15.88 6.07
N LEU A 309 8.75 -15.38 6.83
CA LEU A 309 8.93 -15.00 8.23
C LEU A 309 9.23 -16.22 9.13
N ILE A 310 8.63 -17.38 8.86
CA ILE A 310 9.00 -18.66 9.51
C ILE A 310 10.44 -19.05 9.15
N HIS A 311 10.86 -18.89 7.89
CA HIS A 311 12.25 -19.14 7.49
C HIS A 311 13.26 -18.20 8.18
N PHE A 312 12.90 -16.93 8.40
CA PHE A 312 13.79 -15.93 9.00
C PHE A 312 13.89 -15.98 10.53
N PHE A 313 12.83 -16.41 11.22
CA PHE A 313 12.70 -16.29 12.69
C PHE A 313 12.24 -17.57 13.39
N GLY A 314 11.89 -18.63 12.66
CA GLY A 314 11.56 -19.95 13.20
C GLY A 314 10.50 -19.93 14.31
N GLU A 315 10.83 -20.53 15.45
CA GLU A 315 9.92 -20.62 16.61
C GLU A 315 9.53 -19.27 17.20
N GLU A 316 10.32 -18.20 17.03
CA GLU A 316 9.89 -16.86 17.48
C GLU A 316 8.65 -16.39 16.72
N TYR A 317 8.62 -16.63 15.40
CA TYR A 317 7.45 -16.32 14.58
C TYR A 317 6.28 -17.25 14.89
N LEU A 318 6.52 -18.55 15.11
CA LEU A 318 5.46 -19.49 15.48
C LEU A 318 4.85 -19.16 16.85
N ALA A 319 5.67 -18.79 17.84
CA ALA A 319 5.21 -18.33 19.15
C ALA A 319 4.44 -17.00 19.07
N TYR A 320 4.78 -16.11 18.14
CA TYR A 320 3.99 -14.91 17.85
C TYR A 320 2.68 -15.26 17.14
N LYS A 321 2.69 -16.13 16.13
CA LYS A 321 1.53 -16.61 15.37
C LYS A 321 0.49 -17.32 16.24
N ARG A 322 0.93 -18.05 17.27
CA ARG A 322 0.06 -18.68 18.28
C ARG A 322 -0.69 -17.67 19.17
N ARG A 323 -0.21 -16.43 19.31
CA ARG A 323 -0.76 -15.41 20.23
C ARG A 323 -1.52 -14.28 19.54
N VAL A 324 -1.09 -13.86 18.36
CA VAL A 324 -1.64 -12.68 17.65
C VAL A 324 -2.31 -13.12 16.34
N PRO A 325 -3.57 -12.71 16.05
CA PRO A 325 -4.25 -13.06 14.81
C PRO A 325 -3.67 -12.31 13.60
N SER A 326 -3.94 -12.79 12.38
CA SER A 326 -3.57 -12.05 11.15
C SER A 326 -4.19 -10.64 11.10
N GLY A 327 -5.42 -10.52 11.62
CA GLY A 327 -6.25 -9.32 11.64
C GLY A 327 -7.29 -9.23 10.52
N LEU A 328 -7.23 -10.10 9.51
CA LEU A 328 -8.21 -10.14 8.43
C LEU A 328 -9.21 -11.30 8.60
N PRO A 329 -10.50 -11.09 8.28
CA PRO A 329 -11.53 -12.11 8.48
C PRO A 329 -11.24 -13.35 7.63
N LEU A 330 -11.39 -14.54 8.23
CA LEU A 330 -11.19 -15.85 7.58
C LEU A 330 -9.78 -16.13 7.01
N ILE A 331 -8.79 -15.25 7.20
CA ILE A 331 -7.40 -15.47 6.76
C ILE A 331 -6.55 -15.90 7.96
N ARG A 332 -6.17 -17.17 8.06
CA ARG A 332 -5.33 -17.68 9.16
C ARG A 332 -3.81 -17.54 8.91
N GLY A 333 -3.43 -17.24 7.66
CA GLY A 333 -2.06 -17.36 7.15
C GLY A 333 -1.64 -18.84 7.01
N VAL A 334 -0.34 -19.11 6.95
CA VAL A 334 0.21 -20.46 6.71
C VAL A 334 -0.39 -21.48 7.68
N LYS A 335 -0.84 -22.62 7.15
CA LYS A 335 -1.18 -23.79 7.97
C LYS A 335 0.10 -24.54 8.27
N VAL A 336 0.55 -24.46 9.52
CA VAL A 336 1.58 -25.36 10.03
C VAL A 336 0.84 -26.52 10.69
N GLU A 337 0.96 -27.72 10.12
CA GLU A 337 0.65 -28.94 10.86
C GLU A 337 1.76 -29.10 11.90
N LEU A 338 1.37 -29.07 13.18
CA LEU A 338 2.23 -29.14 14.37
C LEU A 338 2.16 -30.55 14.98
#